data_AF-A0A844H0B6-F1
#
_entry.id   AF-A0A844H0B6-F1
#
_cell.length_a   1.000
_cell.length_b   1.000
_cell.length_c   1.000
_cell.angle_alpha   90.00
_cell.angle_beta   90.00
_cell.angle_gamma   90.00
#
_symmetry.space_group_name_H-M   'P 1'
#
loop_
_entity.id
_entity.type
_entity.pdbx_description
1 polymer ?
#
loop_
_entity_poly.entity_id
_entity_poly.type
_entity_poly.pdbx_seq_one_letter_code
_entity_poly.pdbx_strand_id
1 'polypeptide(L)'
;MTVLDKLRAARRAIQQFEPAEATALLQQFEAGFSQERLDPVQARLVEAELQAIAILAEAARDGVAQAQQQVRQLVALSQSLGTYDKSGMRQVQQTAQRPVRKF
;
A
#
# COMPACT_ATOMS: atom_id res chain seq x y z
N MET A 1 -26.38 -14.21 4.82
CA MET A 1 -24.94 -14.01 5.12
C MET A 1 -24.88 -13.23 6.43
N THR A 2 -24.33 -13.81 7.49
CA THR A 2 -24.31 -13.15 8.81
C THR A 2 -23.29 -12.01 8.85
N VAL A 3 -23.39 -11.13 9.84
CA VAL A 3 -22.43 -10.05 10.10
C VAL A 3 -20.99 -10.56 10.19
N LEU A 4 -20.81 -11.68 10.90
CA LEU A 4 -19.50 -12.31 11.06
C LEU A 4 -18.96 -12.90 9.74
N ASP A 5 -19.84 -13.43 8.89
CA ASP A 5 -19.44 -13.96 7.57
C ASP A 5 -18.95 -12.85 6.65
N LYS A 6 -19.55 -11.66 6.72
CA LYS A 6 -19.08 -10.48 5.95
C LYS A 6 -17.69 -10.04 6.38
N LEU A 7 -17.41 -10.01 7.69
CA LEU A 7 -16.07 -9.68 8.20
C LEU A 7 -15.04 -10.74 7.80
N ARG A 8 -15.38 -12.02 7.89
CA ARG A 8 -14.49 -13.10 7.44
C ARG A 8 -14.22 -13.05 5.93
N ALA A 9 -15.22 -12.69 5.13
CA ALA A 9 -15.05 -12.47 3.70
C ALA A 9 -14.15 -11.26 3.44
N ALA A 10 -14.34 -10.14 4.14
CA ALA A 10 -13.48 -8.97 4.02
C ALA A 10 -12.03 -9.29 4.38
N ARG A 11 -11.80 -10.07 5.44
CA ARG A 11 -10.47 -10.54 5.83
C ARG A 11 -9.81 -11.37 4.72
N ARG A 12 -10.56 -12.28 4.09
CA ARG A 12 -10.06 -13.09 2.97
C ARG A 12 -9.70 -12.23 1.77
N ALA A 13 -10.53 -11.24 1.42
CA ALA A 13 -10.24 -10.32 0.33
C ALA A 13 -8.94 -9.53 0.57
N ILE A 14 -8.68 -9.09 1.82
CA ILE A 14 -7.39 -8.45 2.18
C ILE A 14 -6.22 -9.42 1.98
N GLN A 15 -6.35 -10.67 2.42
CA GLN A 15 -5.31 -11.69 2.25
C GLN A 15 -5.05 -12.05 0.77
N GLN A 16 -6.06 -11.89 -0.08
CA GLN A 16 -5.99 -12.13 -1.52
C GLN A 16 -5.55 -10.90 -2.33
N PHE A 17 -5.20 -9.79 -1.65
CA PHE A 17 -4.82 -8.52 -2.27
C PHE A 17 -5.94 -7.90 -3.13
N GLU A 18 -7.20 -8.07 -2.70
CA GLU A 18 -8.40 -7.50 -3.33
C GLU A 18 -8.99 -6.37 -2.46
N PRO A 19 -8.34 -5.18 -2.40
CA PRO A 19 -8.73 -4.11 -1.47
C PRO A 19 -10.09 -3.49 -1.79
N ALA A 20 -10.51 -3.49 -3.06
CA ALA A 20 -11.80 -2.96 -3.49
C ALA A 20 -12.96 -3.83 -2.96
N GLU A 21 -12.83 -5.16 -3.07
CA GLU A 21 -13.81 -6.10 -2.54
C GLU A 21 -13.88 -6.04 -1.01
N ALA A 22 -12.72 -6.01 -0.34
CA ALA A 22 -12.65 -5.85 1.11
C ALA A 22 -13.38 -4.57 1.57
N THR A 23 -13.17 -3.45 0.87
CA THR A 23 -13.82 -2.17 1.18
C THR A 23 -15.33 -2.24 0.99
N ALA A 24 -15.81 -2.83 -0.10
CA ALA A 24 -17.24 -3.01 -0.35
C ALA A 24 -17.90 -3.86 0.74
N LEU A 25 -17.26 -4.94 1.17
CA LEU A 25 -17.76 -5.82 2.24
C LEU A 25 -17.80 -5.11 3.60
N LEU A 26 -16.80 -4.28 3.92
CA LEU A 26 -16.78 -3.49 5.15
C LEU A 26 -17.86 -2.40 5.16
N GLN A 27 -18.10 -1.72 4.04
CA GLN A 27 -19.19 -0.75 3.90
C GLN A 27 -20.57 -1.41 4.06
N GLN A 28 -20.75 -2.61 3.50
CA GLN A 28 -21.99 -3.40 3.67
C GLN A 28 -22.17 -3.93 5.09
N PHE A 29 -21.07 -4.14 5.82
CA PHE A 29 -21.11 -4.44 7.25
C PHE A 29 -21.56 -3.20 8.02
N GLU A 30 -20.93 -2.04 7.82
CA GLU A 30 -21.23 -0.79 8.52
C GLU A 30 -22.70 -0.36 8.31
N ALA A 31 -23.19 -0.42 7.07
CA ALA A 31 -24.58 -0.09 6.74
C ALA A 31 -25.62 -1.03 7.36
N GLY A 32 -25.25 -2.29 7.62
CA GLY A 32 -26.15 -3.29 8.24
C GLY A 32 -26.05 -3.34 9.76
N PHE A 33 -24.94 -2.90 10.34
CA PHE A 33 -24.62 -3.09 11.75
C PHE A 33 -25.47 -2.23 12.69
N SER A 34 -25.93 -1.06 12.24
CA SER A 34 -26.69 -0.12 13.08
C SER A 34 -28.06 -0.65 13.57
N GLN A 35 -28.52 -1.79 13.04
CA GLN A 35 -29.85 -2.32 13.29
C GLN A 35 -29.85 -3.63 14.09
N GLU A 36 -28.68 -4.23 14.33
CA GLU A 36 -28.59 -5.58 14.89
C GLU A 36 -28.09 -5.56 16.34
N ARG A 37 -28.92 -6.04 17.28
CA ARG A 37 -28.48 -6.27 18.66
C ARG A 37 -27.67 -7.56 18.70
N LEU A 38 -26.37 -7.42 18.88
CA LEU A 38 -25.47 -8.54 19.11
C LEU A 38 -25.53 -8.99 20.56
N ASP A 39 -25.59 -10.30 20.77
CA ASP A 39 -25.30 -10.88 22.08
C ASP A 39 -23.80 -10.68 22.41
N PRO A 40 -23.42 -10.49 23.70
CA PRO A 40 -22.03 -10.38 24.14
C PRO A 40 -21.04 -11.39 23.54
N VAL A 41 -21.44 -12.64 23.27
CA VAL A 41 -20.54 -13.62 22.62
C VAL A 41 -20.28 -13.24 21.18
N GLN A 42 -21.32 -12.83 20.44
CA GLN A 42 -21.20 -12.39 19.06
C GLN A 42 -20.43 -11.08 18.94
N ALA A 43 -20.63 -10.14 19.86
CA ALA A 43 -19.88 -8.89 19.93
C ALA A 43 -18.37 -9.14 20.05
N ARG A 44 -17.95 -10.06 20.94
CA ARG A 44 -16.53 -10.46 21.07
C ARG A 44 -15.96 -11.06 19.79
N LEU A 45 -16.73 -11.89 19.09
CA LEU A 45 -16.28 -12.49 17.83
C LEU A 45 -16.13 -11.45 16.71
N VAL A 46 -17.06 -10.50 16.64
CA VAL A 46 -17.00 -9.36 15.71
C VAL A 46 -15.79 -8.48 16.01
N GLU A 47 -15.56 -8.15 17.28
CA GLU A 47 -14.41 -7.35 17.73
C GLU A 47 -13.08 -8.04 17.35
N ALA A 48 -12.96 -9.34 17.60
CA ALA A 48 -11.77 -10.11 17.25
C ALA A 48 -11.50 -10.11 15.73
N GLU A 49 -12.55 -10.24 14.90
CA GLU A 49 -12.40 -10.19 13.45
C GLU A 49 -12.04 -8.79 12.94
N LEU A 50 -12.63 -7.74 13.51
CA LEU A 50 -12.26 -6.35 13.19
C LEU A 50 -10.80 -6.05 13.55
N GLN A 51 -10.35 -6.54 14.71
CA GLN A 51 -8.95 -6.38 15.13
C GLN A 51 -8.00 -7.11 14.17
N ALA A 52 -8.35 -8.33 13.74
CA ALA A 52 -7.56 -9.08 12.76
C ALA A 52 -7.47 -8.34 11.41
N ILE A 53 -8.58 -7.77 10.94
CA ILE A 53 -8.64 -6.95 9.73
C ILE A 53 -7.75 -5.71 9.86
N ALA A 54 -7.81 -5.01 10.99
CA ALA A 54 -6.99 -3.82 11.24
C ALA A 54 -5.49 -4.14 11.19
N ILE A 55 -5.06 -5.22 11.86
CA ILE A 55 -3.65 -5.68 11.85
C ILE A 55 -3.18 -5.99 10.42
N LEU A 56 -4.00 -6.69 9.63
CA LEU A 56 -3.66 -7.01 8.24
C LEU A 56 -3.57 -5.76 7.37
N ALA A 57 -4.49 -4.81 7.55
CA ALA A 57 -4.49 -3.55 6.80
C ALA A 57 -3.25 -2.69 7.14
N GLU A 58 -2.85 -2.64 8.41
CA GLU A 58 -1.61 -1.97 8.84
C GLU A 58 -0.38 -2.61 8.22
N ALA A 59 -0.26 -3.95 8.31
CA ALA A 59 0.85 -4.67 7.69
C ALA A 59 0.92 -4.45 6.18
N ALA A 60 -0.23 -4.44 5.49
CA ALA A 60 -0.30 -4.15 4.06
C ALA A 60 0.15 -2.72 3.74
N ARG A 61 -0.27 -1.72 4.53
CA ARG A 61 0.15 -0.32 4.37
C ARG A 61 1.66 -0.18 4.52
N ASP A 62 2.23 -0.79 5.55
CA ASP A 62 3.66 -0.72 5.82
C ASP A 62 4.47 -1.42 4.72
N GLY A 63 3.98 -2.56 4.22
CA GLY A 63 4.56 -3.25 3.07
C GLY A 63 4.56 -2.40 1.78
N VAL A 64 3.46 -1.72 1.49
CA VAL A 64 3.37 -0.78 0.35
C VAL A 64 4.36 0.38 0.50
N ALA A 65 4.48 0.95 1.70
CA ALA A 65 5.43 2.02 1.96
C ALA A 65 6.88 1.59 1.73
N GLN A 66 7.25 0.39 2.19
CA GLN A 66 8.59 -0.18 1.94
C GLN A 66 8.82 -0.46 0.45
N ALA A 67 7.84 -1.02 -0.25
CA ALA A 67 7.95 -1.25 -1.70
C ALA A 67 8.15 0.07 -2.47
N GLN A 68 7.43 1.13 -2.12
CA GLN A 68 7.63 2.45 -2.70
C GLN A 68 9.04 2.98 -2.44
N GLN A 69 9.57 2.78 -1.23
CA GLN A 69 10.95 3.17 -0.90
C GLN A 69 11.97 2.41 -1.76
N GLN A 70 11.80 1.10 -1.93
CA GLN A 70 12.69 0.28 -2.77
C GLN A 70 12.65 0.73 -4.23
N VAL A 71 11.47 1.04 -4.78
CA VAL A 71 11.35 1.57 -6.15
C VAL A 71 12.09 2.90 -6.29
N ARG A 72 11.97 3.82 -5.32
CA ARG A 72 12.72 5.09 -5.35
C ARG A 72 14.23 4.88 -5.32
N GLN A 73 14.71 3.93 -4.52
CA GLN A 73 16.13 3.57 -4.47
C GLN A 73 16.62 3.00 -5.80
N LEU A 74 15.85 2.10 -6.43
CA LEU A 74 16.16 1.55 -7.75
C LEU A 74 16.21 2.64 -8.83
N VAL A 75 15.28 3.58 -8.83
CA VAL A 75 15.28 4.72 -9.75
C VAL A 75 16.53 5.58 -9.55
N ALA A 76 16.89 5.89 -8.30
CA ALA A 76 18.10 6.67 -7.99
C ALA A 76 19.39 5.95 -8.45
N LEU A 77 19.46 4.63 -8.25
CA LEU A 77 20.58 3.80 -8.74
C LEU A 77 20.61 3.74 -10.27
N SER A 78 19.46 3.64 -10.94
CA SER A 78 19.42 3.68 -12.40
C SER A 78 19.90 5.02 -12.96
N GLN A 79 19.58 6.13 -12.30
CA GLN A 79 20.05 7.46 -12.70
C GLN A 79 21.55 7.61 -12.47
N SER A 80 22.08 7.07 -11.37
CA SER A 80 23.53 7.07 -11.15
C SER A 80 24.25 6.21 -12.18
N LEU A 81 23.72 5.04 -12.55
CA LEU A 81 24.27 4.23 -13.64
C LEU A 81 24.23 4.95 -14.99
N GLY A 82 23.20 5.76 -15.28
CA GLY A 82 23.15 6.61 -16.47
C GLY A 82 24.23 7.70 -16.52
N THR A 83 24.75 8.13 -15.37
CA THR A 83 25.94 9.00 -15.30
C THR A 83 27.26 8.27 -15.51
N TYR A 84 27.28 6.94 -15.67
CA TYR A 84 28.48 6.18 -15.98
C TYR A 84 28.31 5.45 -17.33
N ASP A 85 29.37 5.35 -18.13
CA ASP A 85 29.36 4.52 -19.33
C ASP A 85 29.42 3.02 -18.97
N LYS A 86 29.32 2.14 -19.98
CA LYS A 86 29.39 0.67 -19.80
C LYS A 86 30.71 0.18 -19.19
N SER A 87 31.74 1.03 -19.11
CA SER A 87 33.02 0.78 -18.44
C SER A 87 33.10 1.36 -17.02
N GLY A 88 32.02 1.93 -16.47
CA GLY A 88 31.99 2.49 -15.12
C GLY A 88 32.65 3.87 -15.00
N MET A 89 32.95 4.54 -16.12
CA MET A 89 33.56 5.87 -16.15
C MET A 89 32.47 6.93 -16.18
N ARG A 90 32.60 7.98 -15.36
CA ARG A 90 31.58 9.04 -15.27
C ARG A 90 31.46 9.76 -16.61
N GLN A 91 30.27 9.77 -17.20
CA GLN A 91 29.93 10.61 -18.35
C GLN A 91 29.96 12.08 -17.90
N VAL A 92 31.11 12.73 -18.12
CA VAL A 92 31.22 14.19 -18.01
C VAL A 92 30.56 14.76 -19.27
N GLN A 93 29.25 15.02 -19.21
CA GLN A 93 28.65 15.94 -20.19
C GLN A 93 29.33 17.28 -19.99
N GLN A 94 30.30 17.58 -20.87
CA GLN A 94 30.83 18.93 -21.03
C GLN A 94 29.64 19.80 -21.41
N THR A 95 29.08 20.50 -20.42
CA THR A 95 28.21 21.65 -20.68
C THR A 95 28.99 22.58 -21.57
N ALA A 96 28.60 22.63 -22.85
CA ALA A 96 29.23 23.45 -23.86
C ALA A 96 29.43 24.87 -23.31
N GLN A 97 30.66 25.35 -23.42
CA GLN A 97 31.09 26.66 -22.94
C GLN A 97 30.09 27.73 -23.37
N ARG A 98 29.42 28.34 -22.40
CA ARG A 98 28.55 29.49 -22.61
C ARG A 98 29.44 30.63 -23.14
N PRO A 99 29.25 31.14 -24.37
CA PRO A 99 30.10 32.22 -24.85
C PRO A 99 29.88 33.46 -23.98
N VAL A 100 30.97 33.97 -23.41
CA VAL A 100 31.01 35.23 -22.67
C VAL A 100 30.60 36.35 -23.62
N ARG A 101 29.39 36.89 -23.46
CA ARG A 101 28.97 38.10 -24.17
C ARG A 101 29.61 39.31 -23.47
N LYS A 102 30.52 39.99 -24.17
CA LYS A 102 30.96 41.35 -23.83
C LYS A 102 30.01 42.35 -24.48
N PHE A 103 29.35 43.18 -23.67
CA PHE A 103 28.90 44.53 -24.03
C PHE A 103 29.08 45.40 -22.79
#